data_AF-A0A961MW48-F1
#
_entry.id   AF-A0A961MW48-F1
#
_cell.length_a   1.000
_cell.length_b   1.000
_cell.length_c   1.000
_cell.angle_alpha   90.00
_cell.angle_beta   90.00
_cell.angle_gamma   90.00
#
_symmetry.space_group_name_H-M   'P 1'
#
loop_
_entity.id
_entity.type
_entity.pdbx_description
1 polymer ?
#
loop_
_entity_poly.entity_id
_entity_poly.type
_entity_poly.pdbx_seq_one_letter_code
_entity_poly.pdbx_strand_id
1 'polypeptide(L)' 'MTAYQIEQHTYDVVVVGAGGAGLRATLGMAEQGLKTACITKVFPTRSHTVAAQGGIAASLGNMGPDNWRWHMYDTVKGS' A
#
# COMPACT_ATOMS: atom_id res chain seq x y z
N MET A 1 -33.70 5.70 21.29
CA MET A 1 -32.58 6.56 20.89
C MET A 1 -31.36 5.68 20.71
N THR A 2 -30.55 5.88 19.66
CA THR A 2 -29.30 5.13 19.49
C THR A 2 -28.32 5.54 20.59
N ALA A 3 -27.56 4.59 21.14
CA ALA A 3 -26.61 4.85 22.23
C ALA A 3 -25.44 5.77 21.82
N TYR A 4 -25.24 5.98 20.52
CA TYR A 4 -24.16 6.79 19.95
C TYR A 4 -24.70 7.66 18.81
N GLN A 5 -24.13 8.85 18.67
CA GLN A 5 -24.24 9.66 17.46
C GLN A 5 -23.34 9.07 16.36
N ILE A 6 -23.83 9.06 15.12
CA ILE A 6 -23.11 8.54 13.97
C ILE A 6 -22.82 9.70 13.03
N GLU A 7 -21.54 9.93 12.73
CA GLU A 7 -21.12 10.87 11.69
C GLU A 7 -21.00 10.13 10.35
N GLN A 8 -21.52 10.74 9.29
CA GLN A 8 -21.48 10.19 7.93
C GLN A 8 -20.60 11.07 7.05
N HIS A 9 -19.66 10.42 6.34
CA HIS A 9 -18.82 11.08 5.35
C HIS A 9 -18.92 10.36 4.01
N THR A 10 -18.84 11.12 2.93
CA THR A 10 -18.89 10.59 1.55
C THR A 10 -17.60 10.94 0.81
N TYR A 11 -17.01 9.90 0.23
CA TYR A 11 -15.75 9.90 -0.52
C TYR A 11 -15.91 8.94 -1.70
N ASP A 12 -15.13 9.15 -2.76
CA ASP A 12 -15.11 8.24 -3.91
C ASP A 12 -14.37 6.94 -3.55
N VAL A 13 -13.31 7.06 -2.73
CA VAL A 13 -12.50 5.93 -2.26
C VAL A 13 -12.18 6.06 -0.78
N VAL A 14 -12.26 4.94 -0.05
CA VAL A 14 -11.81 4.82 1.34
C VAL A 14 -10.73 3.74 1.41
N VAL A 15 -9.54 4.13 1.86
CA VAL A 15 -8.41 3.22 2.11
C VAL A 15 -8.26 3.01 3.61
N VAL A 16 -8.31 1.76 4.06
CA VAL A 16 -8.14 1.39 5.48
C VAL A 16 -6.74 0.81 5.69
N GLY A 17 -5.89 1.58 6.38
CA GLY A 17 -4.49 1.29 6.66
C GLY A 17 -3.55 2.26 5.96
N ALA A 18 -2.58 2.82 6.69
CA ALA A 18 -1.59 3.78 6.18
C ALA A 18 -0.16 3.23 6.17
N GLY A 19 -0.01 1.92 5.88
CA GLY A 19 1.29 1.31 5.56
C GLY A 19 1.69 1.57 4.10
N GLY A 20 2.76 0.93 3.63
CA GLY A 20 3.28 1.15 2.26
C GLY A 20 2.22 0.98 1.16
N ALA A 21 1.45 -0.10 1.21
CA ALA A 21 0.38 -0.36 0.25
C ALA A 21 -0.75 0.68 0.32
N GLY A 22 -1.23 1.00 1.54
CA GLY A 22 -2.33 1.93 1.73
C GLY A 22 -1.99 3.37 1.35
N LEU A 23 -0.78 3.84 1.67
CA LEU A 23 -0.30 5.15 1.23
C LEU A 23 -0.13 5.20 -0.30
N ARG A 24 0.43 4.16 -0.92
CA ARG A 24 0.58 4.13 -2.39
C ARG A 24 -0.77 4.14 -3.11
N ALA A 25 -1.75 3.39 -2.61
CA ALA A 25 -3.11 3.38 -3.12
C ALA A 25 -3.79 4.74 -2.93
N THR A 26 -3.71 5.33 -1.73
CA THR A 26 -4.28 6.66 -1.43
C THR A 26 -3.72 7.72 -2.37
N LEU A 27 -2.40 7.77 -2.54
CA LEU A 27 -1.75 8.69 -3.47
C LEU A 27 -2.23 8.47 -4.90
N GLY A 28 -2.25 7.21 -5.36
CA GLY A 28 -2.67 6.88 -6.72
C GLY A 28 -4.11 7.30 -7.03
N MET A 29 -5.04 7.16 -6.08
CA MET A 29 -6.43 7.60 -6.27
C MET A 29 -6.56 9.12 -6.24
N ALA A 30 -5.84 9.79 -5.34
CA ALA A 30 -5.81 11.26 -5.29
C ALA A 30 -5.20 11.87 -6.57
N GLU A 31 -4.16 11.24 -7.15
CA GLU A 31 -3.56 11.64 -8.43
C GLU A 31 -4.54 11.54 -9.61
N GLN A 32 -5.53 10.66 -9.53
CA GLN A 32 -6.62 10.55 -10.51
C GLN A 32 -7.77 11.54 -10.25
N GLY A 33 -7.64 12.43 -9.26
CA GLY A 33 -8.66 13.42 -8.90
C GLY A 33 -9.80 12.88 -8.03
N LEU A 34 -9.70 11.65 -7.53
CA LEU A 34 -10.74 11.05 -6.69
C LEU A 34 -10.64 11.58 -5.26
N LYS A 35 -11.78 11.98 -4.69
CA LYS A 35 -11.87 12.39 -3.28
C LYS A 35 -11.64 11.15 -2.41
N THR A 36 -10.43 11.02 -1.87
CA THR A 36 -9.96 9.80 -1.21
C THR A 36 -9.73 10.03 0.29
N ALA A 37 -10.29 9.15 1.13
CA ALA A 37 -10.01 9.11 2.56
C ALA A 37 -9.01 7.99 2.90
N CYS A 38 -7.99 8.31 3.71
CA CYS A 38 -7.06 7.32 4.27
C CYS A 38 -7.24 7.23 5.78
N ILE A 39 -7.71 6.09 6.26
CA ILE A 39 -8.04 5.86 7.67
C ILE A 39 -7.02 4.90 8.27
N THR A 40 -6.42 5.27 9.39
CA THR A 40 -5.41 4.45 10.06
C THR A 40 -5.53 4.54 11.57
N LYS A 41 -5.33 3.41 12.25
CA LYS A 41 -5.35 3.31 13.72
C LYS A 41 -4.07 3.81 14.40
N VAL A 42 -3.01 4.04 13.63
CA VAL A 42 -1.72 4.57 14.09
C VAL A 42 -1.24 5.65 13.13
N PHE A 43 -0.38 6.54 13.61
CA PHE A 43 0.31 7.50 12.74
C PHE A 43 1.03 6.75 11.59
N PRO A 44 0.95 7.21 10.32
CA PRO A 44 1.34 6.41 9.16
C PRO A 44 2.75 5.78 9.24
N THR A 45 3.75 6.53 9.72
CA THR A 45 5.14 6.03 9.84
C THR A 45 5.36 5.08 11.03
N ARG A 46 4.31 4.75 11.79
CA ARG A 46 4.29 3.68 12.81
C ARG A 46 3.66 2.38 12.29
N SER A 47 3.26 2.32 11.02
CA SER A 47 2.83 1.08 10.37
C SER A 47 3.98 0.07 10.29
N HIS A 48 3.69 -1.23 10.29
CA HIS A 48 4.73 -2.28 10.30
C HIS A 48 5.65 -2.27 9.07
N THR A 49 5.25 -1.61 7.97
CA THR A 49 6.16 -1.32 6.84
C THR A 49 7.45 -0.61 7.27
N VAL A 50 7.41 0.19 8.35
CA VAL A 50 8.60 0.87 8.90
C VAL A 50 9.69 -0.08 9.40
N ALA A 51 9.32 -1.32 9.73
CA ALA A 51 10.24 -2.32 10.27
C ALA A 51 10.91 -3.21 9.20
N ALA A 52 10.60 -3.00 7.91
CA ALA A 52 11.21 -3.77 6.83
C ALA A 52 12.71 -3.45 6.69
N GLN A 53 13.55 -4.48 6.47
CA GLN A 53 15.02 -4.33 6.45
C GLN A 53 15.68 -4.78 5.14
N GLY A 54 15.24 -5.90 4.55
CA GLY A 54 15.96 -6.54 3.44
C GLY A 54 16.00 -5.73 2.14
N GLY A 55 14.86 -5.16 1.73
CA GLY A 55 14.73 -4.38 0.51
C GLY A 55 13.47 -4.71 -0.30
N ILE A 56 13.44 -4.27 -1.55
CA ILE A 56 12.41 -4.59 -2.54
C ILE A 56 13.06 -5.32 -3.72
N ALA A 57 12.55 -6.51 -4.05
CA ALA A 57 13.04 -7.26 -5.19
C ALA A 57 12.48 -6.67 -6.50
N ALA A 58 13.37 -6.42 -7.47
CA ALA A 58 13.00 -6.01 -8.82
C ALA A 58 14.10 -6.40 -9.82
N SER A 59 13.72 -6.90 -11.00
CA SER A 59 14.67 -7.31 -12.03
C SER A 59 15.23 -6.12 -12.81
N LEU A 60 16.04 -5.29 -12.14
CA LEU A 60 16.61 -4.05 -12.70
C LEU A 60 17.91 -4.27 -13.49
N GLY A 61 18.59 -5.40 -13.29
CA GLY A 61 19.84 -5.71 -13.99
C GLY A 61 21.06 -4.87 -13.56
N ASN A 62 20.99 -4.17 -12.43
CA ASN A 62 22.06 -3.26 -11.97
C ASN A 62 23.37 -3.99 -11.61
N MET A 63 23.29 -5.26 -11.22
CA MET A 63 24.44 -6.08 -10.77
C MET A 63 24.84 -7.15 -11.79
N GLY A 64 24.16 -7.22 -12.94
CA GLY A 64 24.35 -8.25 -13.95
C GLY A 64 23.06 -8.46 -14.77
N PRO A 65 23.11 -9.26 -15.85
CA PRO A 65 21.92 -9.55 -16.65
C PRO A 65 20.80 -10.12 -15.79
N ASP A 66 19.58 -9.63 -16.02
CA ASP A 66 18.38 -10.02 -15.26
C ASP A 66 17.15 -10.00 -16.18
N ASN A 67 16.09 -10.73 -15.81
CA ASN A 67 14.84 -10.80 -16.55
C ASN A 67 13.67 -10.99 -15.58
N TRP A 68 12.62 -10.18 -15.71
CA TRP A 68 11.42 -10.28 -14.89
C TRP A 68 10.77 -11.68 -14.95
N ARG A 69 10.97 -12.44 -16.05
CA ARG A 69 10.47 -13.82 -16.17
C ARG A 69 11.20 -14.79 -15.24
N TRP A 70 12.49 -14.55 -14.97
CA TRP A 70 13.24 -15.34 -13.98
C TRP A 70 12.71 -15.08 -12.58
N HIS A 71 12.51 -13.81 -12.24
CA HIS A 71 11.88 -13.42 -10.97
C HIS A 71 10.44 -13.97 -10.84
N MET A 72 9.64 -13.93 -11.90
CA MET A 72 8.32 -14.57 -11.92
C MET A 72 8.42 -16.08 -11.66
N TYR A 73 9.35 -16.77 -12.35
CA TYR A 73 9.57 -18.20 -12.15
C TYR A 73 9.97 -18.51 -10.69
N ASP A 74 10.91 -17.75 -10.12
CA ASP A 74 11.34 -17.93 -8.72
C ASP A 74 10.19 -17.69 -7.73
N THR A 75 9.32 -16.70 -8.01
CA THR A 75 8.12 -16.43 -7.21
C THR A 75 7.14 -17.59 -7.25
N VAL A 76 6.84 -18.12 -8.44
CA VAL A 76 5.91 -19.26 -8.64
C VAL A 76 6.46 -20.54 -8.00
N LYS A 77 7.77 -20.76 -8.06
CA LYS A 77 8.40 -21.93 -7.45
C LYS A 77 8.45 -21.83 -5.92
N GLY A 78 8.54 -20.62 -5.36
CA GLY A 78 8.65 -20.38 -3.93
C GLY A 78 7.32 -20.35 -3.17
N SER A 79 6.19 -20.20 -3.87
CA SER A 79 4.82 -20.26 -3.32
C SER A 79 4.32 -21.69 -3.16
#